data_AF-A0A2D5TTG1-F1
#
_entry.id   AF-A0A2D5TTG1-F1
#
_cell.length_a   1.000
_cell.length_b   1.000
_cell.length_c   1.000
_cell.angle_alpha   90.00
_cell.angle_beta   90.00
_cell.angle_gamma   90.00
#
_symmetry.space_group_name_H-M   'P 1'
#
loop_
_entity.id
_entity.type
_entity.pdbx_description
1 polymer ?
#
loop_
_entity_poly.entity_id
_entity_poly.type
_entity_poly.pdbx_seq_one_letter_code
_entity_poly.pdbx_strand_id
1 'polypeptide(L)'
;MPERRPGLEREAIRMWTFSEAAMKLIGDRTLTLDVDMIVCGDLAPFLSERADFAIWKSDSVGKHGYALNPSVMLQRWPNCQLLWKRFMKDPAWVMRNARYAGWTGTEQAVISYYMASAKPRLWTEEDGIYSARLLEDPVDLSIAEPPSDARIVSFHGKRDPADRDLHKRAPWLSKFWG
;
A
#
# COMPACT_ATOMS: atom_id res chain seq x y z
N MET A 1 -9.12 -3.41 24.04
CA MET A 1 -8.04 -3.50 23.04
C MET A 1 -7.56 -4.95 22.98
N PRO A 2 -7.25 -5.53 21.81
CA PRO A 2 -6.70 -6.88 21.76
C PRO A 2 -5.39 -6.92 22.54
N GLU A 3 -5.19 -7.93 23.39
CA GLU A 3 -3.93 -8.16 24.08
C GLU A 3 -2.78 -8.15 23.07
N ARG A 4 -1.75 -7.32 23.33
CA ARG A 4 -0.51 -7.35 22.56
C ARG A 4 0.12 -8.73 22.74
N ARG A 5 -0.03 -9.61 21.76
CA ARG A 5 0.75 -10.85 21.71
C ARG A 5 2.22 -10.45 21.48
N PRO A 6 3.14 -10.83 22.37
CA PRO A 6 4.56 -10.61 22.16
C PRO A 6 4.99 -11.20 20.80
N GLY A 7 5.64 -10.41 19.95
CA GLY A 7 6.18 -10.87 18.66
C GLY A 7 5.34 -10.60 17.41
N LEU A 8 4.17 -9.95 17.52
CA LEU A 8 3.50 -9.38 16.35
C LEU A 8 4.10 -7.98 16.06
N GLU A 9 5.16 -7.98 15.26
CA GLU A 9 5.89 -6.80 14.77
C GLU A 9 4.99 -5.85 13.94
N ARG A 10 5.54 -4.74 13.41
CA ARG A 10 4.81 -3.71 12.63
C ARG A 10 3.98 -4.32 11.49
N GLU A 11 4.49 -5.38 10.89
CA GLU A 11 3.91 -6.21 9.83
C GLU A 11 2.53 -6.77 10.20
N ALA A 12 2.36 -7.13 11.47
CA ALA A 12 1.12 -7.67 11.98
C ALA A 12 -0.03 -6.65 11.98
N ILE A 13 0.28 -5.36 12.08
CA ILE A 13 -0.74 -4.31 12.16
C ILE A 13 -1.46 -4.18 10.82
N ARG A 14 -0.72 -4.14 9.71
CA ARG A 14 -1.31 -4.15 8.37
C ARG A 14 -2.06 -5.45 8.12
N MET A 15 -1.49 -6.59 8.48
CA MET A 15 -2.17 -7.88 8.33
C MET A 15 -3.46 -7.97 9.17
N TRP A 16 -3.51 -7.30 10.32
CA TRP A 16 -4.68 -7.28 11.19
C TRP A 16 -5.91 -6.65 10.53
N THR A 17 -5.76 -5.76 9.53
CA THR A 17 -6.90 -5.21 8.79
C THR A 17 -7.68 -6.29 8.02
N PHE A 18 -7.08 -7.46 7.82
CA PHE A 18 -7.70 -8.66 7.25
C PHE A 18 -8.31 -9.59 8.30
N SER A 19 -8.39 -9.18 9.58
CA SER A 19 -9.02 -9.95 10.65
C SER A 19 -10.51 -9.62 10.83
N GLU A 20 -11.28 -10.60 11.31
CA GLU A 20 -12.70 -10.40 11.63
C GLU A 20 -12.89 -9.31 12.69
N ALA A 21 -11.92 -9.16 13.60
CA ALA A 21 -11.92 -8.11 14.61
C ALA A 21 -11.80 -6.71 13.99
N ALA A 22 -10.93 -6.55 12.99
CA ALA A 22 -10.81 -5.29 12.25
C ALA A 22 -12.09 -4.99 11.45
N MET A 23 -12.69 -6.00 10.82
CA MET A 23 -13.98 -5.85 10.13
C MET A 23 -15.07 -5.32 11.06
N LYS A 24 -15.20 -5.92 12.25
CA LYS A 24 -16.20 -5.48 13.24
C LYS A 24 -15.97 -4.05 13.74
N LEU A 25 -14.72 -3.56 13.71
CA LEU A 25 -14.36 -2.24 14.19
C LEU A 25 -14.44 -1.16 13.10
N ILE A 26 -13.91 -1.46 11.91
CA ILE A 26 -13.70 -0.48 10.83
C ILE A 26 -14.83 -0.54 9.79
N GLY A 27 -15.39 -1.72 9.58
CA GLY A 27 -16.40 -2.00 8.57
C GLY A 27 -16.02 -3.13 7.63
N ASP A 28 -16.98 -3.58 6.83
CA ASP A 28 -16.82 -4.66 5.86
C ASP A 28 -16.16 -4.21 4.55
N ARG A 29 -16.08 -2.90 4.30
CA ARG A 29 -15.44 -2.32 3.13
C ARG A 29 -14.52 -1.17 3.55
N THR A 30 -13.23 -1.31 3.27
CA THR A 30 -12.23 -0.33 3.73
C THR A 30 -11.26 0.02 2.62
N LEU A 31 -11.16 1.32 2.30
CA LEU A 31 -10.02 1.87 1.57
C LEU A 31 -8.94 2.23 2.59
N THR A 32 -7.77 1.65 2.43
CA THR A 32 -6.60 1.84 3.28
C THR A 32 -5.57 2.67 2.52
N LEU A 33 -5.07 3.71 3.20
CA LEU A 33 -3.95 4.53 2.74
C LEU A 33 -2.83 4.47 3.78
N ASP A 34 -1.57 4.45 3.34
CA ASP A 34 -0.44 4.71 4.23
C ASP A 34 -0.42 6.21 4.63
N VAL A 35 0.27 6.51 5.73
CA VAL A 35 0.34 7.87 6.28
C VAL A 35 1.31 8.76 5.52
N ASP A 36 2.23 8.20 4.74
CA ASP A 36 3.21 8.91 3.90
C ASP A 36 2.70 9.12 2.48
N MET A 37 1.42 9.50 2.35
CA MET A 37 0.77 9.72 1.06
C MET A 37 0.15 11.11 0.98
N ILE A 38 0.16 11.66 -0.23
CA ILE A 38 -0.51 12.92 -0.57
C ILE A 38 -1.73 12.63 -1.42
N VAL A 39 -2.89 13.10 -0.98
CA VAL A 39 -4.12 13.14 -1.80
C VAL A 39 -4.11 14.44 -2.59
N CYS A 40 -3.97 14.33 -3.91
CA CYS A 40 -3.88 15.49 -4.82
C CYS A 40 -5.13 15.64 -5.71
N GLY A 41 -6.04 14.68 -5.69
CA GLY A 41 -7.25 14.71 -6.50
C GLY A 41 -8.42 13.94 -5.90
N ASP A 42 -9.50 13.82 -6.67
CA ASP A 42 -10.72 13.16 -6.25
C ASP A 42 -10.52 11.64 -6.03
N LEU A 43 -10.95 11.13 -4.88
CA LEU A 43 -10.86 9.71 -4.52
C LEU A 43 -12.14 8.92 -4.83
N ALA A 44 -13.20 9.57 -5.33
CA ALA A 44 -14.48 8.92 -5.64
C ALA A 44 -14.33 7.66 -6.53
N PRO A 45 -13.43 7.61 -7.55
CA PRO A 45 -13.24 6.40 -8.34
C PRO A 45 -12.83 5.19 -7.50
N PHE A 46 -11.87 5.33 -6.58
CA PHE A 46 -11.44 4.26 -5.66
C PHE A 46 -12.57 3.87 -4.70
N LEU A 47 -13.35 4.86 -4.23
CA LEU A 47 -14.49 4.63 -3.35
C LEU A 47 -15.69 4.02 -4.09
N SER A 48 -15.75 4.10 -5.42
CA SER A 48 -16.82 3.50 -6.24
C SER A 48 -16.46 2.11 -6.78
N GLU A 49 -15.20 1.69 -6.61
CA GLU A 49 -14.69 0.40 -7.09
C GLU A 49 -15.52 -0.77 -6.53
N ARG A 50 -15.91 -1.65 -7.44
CA ARG A 50 -16.80 -2.79 -7.18
C ARG A 50 -16.04 -4.07 -6.89
N ALA A 51 -14.77 -4.15 -7.28
CA ALA A 51 -13.91 -5.29 -6.96
C ALA A 51 -13.88 -5.57 -5.45
N ASP A 52 -13.87 -6.85 -5.09
CA ASP A 52 -13.78 -7.30 -3.70
C ASP A 52 -12.40 -7.02 -3.09
N PHE A 53 -11.39 -6.92 -3.94
CA PHE A 53 -10.06 -6.49 -3.57
C PHE A 53 -9.42 -5.72 -4.72
N ALA A 54 -8.97 -4.52 -4.41
CA ALA A 54 -8.15 -3.71 -5.30
C ALA A 54 -6.89 -3.26 -4.56
N ILE A 55 -5.77 -3.21 -5.26
CA ILE A 55 -4.49 -2.85 -4.66
C ILE A 55 -3.61 -2.17 -5.69
N TRP A 56 -2.79 -1.23 -5.26
CA TRP A 56 -1.82 -0.58 -6.13
C TRP A 56 -0.74 -1.57 -6.56
N LYS A 57 -0.52 -1.66 -7.88
CA LYS A 57 0.59 -2.37 -8.48
C LYS A 57 1.72 -1.36 -8.69
N SER A 58 2.73 -1.40 -7.83
CA SER A 58 3.90 -0.52 -7.95
C SER A 58 5.09 -1.29 -8.52
N ASP A 59 5.98 -0.59 -9.21
CA ASP A 59 7.27 -1.15 -9.63
C ASP A 59 8.08 -1.67 -8.43
N SER A 60 8.82 -2.75 -8.64
CA SER A 60 9.62 -3.38 -7.60
C SER A 60 10.81 -4.11 -8.19
N VAL A 61 11.94 -4.08 -7.48
CA VAL A 61 13.20 -4.76 -7.84
C VAL A 61 13.15 -6.29 -7.67
N GLY A 62 11.98 -6.85 -7.32
CA GLY A 62 11.78 -8.29 -7.14
C GLY A 62 11.73 -9.06 -8.45
N LYS A 63 11.70 -10.40 -8.36
CA LYS A 63 11.65 -11.30 -9.52
C LYS A 63 10.48 -11.02 -10.47
N HIS A 64 9.38 -10.50 -9.94
CA HIS A 64 8.16 -10.22 -10.68
C HIS A 64 8.16 -8.86 -11.39
N GLY A 65 9.13 -7.98 -11.11
CA GLY A 65 9.18 -6.61 -11.63
C GLY A 65 8.16 -5.64 -11.01
N TYR A 66 7.23 -6.13 -10.18
CA TYR A 66 6.24 -5.33 -9.47
C TYR A 66 5.96 -5.91 -8.08
N ALA A 67 5.26 -5.13 -7.26
CA ALA A 67 4.67 -5.57 -6.01
C ALA A 67 3.20 -5.15 -5.92
N LEU A 68 2.41 -5.90 -5.13
CA LEU A 68 1.08 -5.47 -4.72
C LEU A 68 1.22 -4.65 -3.45
N ASN A 69 1.30 -3.33 -3.60
CA ASN A 69 1.70 -2.39 -2.58
C ASN A 69 0.49 -2.02 -1.69
N PRO A 70 0.51 -2.38 -0.39
CA PRO A 70 -0.61 -2.17 0.50
C PRO A 70 -0.77 -0.72 0.99
N SER A 71 0.09 0.20 0.53
CA SER A 71 -0.07 1.64 0.78
C SER A 71 -1.36 2.19 0.19
N VAL A 72 -1.91 1.58 -0.86
CA VAL A 72 -3.26 1.88 -1.36
C VAL A 72 -3.98 0.57 -1.65
N MET A 73 -5.01 0.29 -0.86
CA MET A 73 -5.72 -0.98 -0.94
C MET A 73 -7.19 -0.83 -0.56
N LEU A 74 -8.08 -1.36 -1.40
CA LEU A 74 -9.47 -1.58 -1.08
C LEU A 74 -9.70 -3.07 -0.81
N GLN A 75 -10.37 -3.36 0.30
CA GLN A 75 -10.76 -4.73 0.66
C GLN A 75 -12.23 -4.78 1.04
N ARG A 76 -12.89 -5.89 0.68
CA ARG A 76 -14.25 -6.24 1.08
C ARG A 76 -14.30 -7.58 1.80
N TRP A 77 -14.99 -7.61 2.92
CA TRP A 77 -15.30 -8.83 3.64
C TRP A 77 -16.50 -9.58 3.02
N PRO A 78 -16.47 -10.93 3.03
CA PRO A 78 -15.50 -11.82 3.67
C PRO A 78 -14.33 -12.27 2.77
N ASN A 79 -14.18 -11.69 1.59
CA ASN A 79 -13.33 -12.22 0.52
C ASN A 79 -11.82 -12.23 0.85
N CYS A 80 -11.39 -11.42 1.81
CA CYS A 80 -9.98 -11.31 2.18
C CYS A 80 -9.60 -12.04 3.49
N GLN A 81 -10.55 -12.71 4.15
CA GLN A 81 -10.35 -13.35 5.46
C GLN A 81 -9.29 -14.48 5.45
N LEU A 82 -9.13 -15.12 4.29
CA LEU A 82 -8.25 -16.27 4.14
C LEU A 82 -6.78 -15.87 4.29
N LEU A 83 -6.45 -14.64 3.91
CA LEU A 83 -5.11 -14.07 4.05
C LEU A 83 -4.70 -14.02 5.53
N TRP A 84 -5.55 -13.45 6.39
CA TRP A 84 -5.31 -13.37 7.83
C TRP A 84 -5.22 -14.74 8.48
N LYS A 85 -6.16 -15.64 8.16
CA LYS A 85 -6.17 -17.02 8.69
C LYS A 85 -4.89 -17.77 8.34
N ARG A 86 -4.37 -17.61 7.12
CA ARG A 86 -3.11 -18.22 6.68
C ARG A 86 -1.90 -17.59 7.36
N PHE A 87 -1.85 -16.26 7.43
CA PHE A 87 -0.76 -15.54 8.10
C PHE A 87 -0.65 -15.94 9.58
N MET A 88 -1.76 -15.92 10.32
CA MET A 88 -1.76 -16.24 11.75
C MET A 88 -1.49 -17.70 12.08
N LYS A 89 -1.65 -18.61 11.12
CA LYS A 89 -1.32 -20.03 11.32
C LYS A 89 0.18 -20.23 11.48
N ASP A 90 0.98 -19.56 10.65
CA ASP A 90 2.44 -19.63 10.70
C ASP A 90 3.07 -18.41 9.98
N PRO A 91 3.22 -17.27 10.66
CA PRO A 91 3.74 -16.04 10.05
C PRO A 91 5.14 -16.23 9.47
N ALA A 92 6.02 -16.95 10.18
CA ALA A 92 7.39 -17.18 9.77
C ALA A 92 7.47 -18.02 8.48
N TRP A 93 6.66 -19.07 8.38
CA TRP A 93 6.57 -19.88 7.16
C TRP A 93 6.06 -19.06 5.98
N VAL A 94 5.00 -18.26 6.18
CA VAL A 94 4.39 -17.47 5.10
C VAL A 94 5.37 -16.42 4.58
N MET A 95 6.02 -15.67 5.47
CA MET A 95 7.04 -14.68 5.11
C MET A 95 8.20 -15.31 4.33
N ARG A 96 8.68 -16.47 4.79
CA ARG A 96 9.76 -17.21 4.12
C ARG A 96 9.33 -17.67 2.71
N ASN A 97 8.13 -18.22 2.55
CA ASN A 97 7.64 -18.69 1.25
C ASN A 97 7.37 -17.54 0.28
N ALA A 98 6.84 -16.42 0.75
CA ALA A 98 6.68 -15.22 -0.06
C ALA A 98 8.02 -14.74 -0.65
N ARG A 99 9.07 -14.71 0.18
CA ARG A 99 10.43 -14.38 -0.25
C ARG A 99 11.00 -15.42 -1.24
N TYR A 100 10.85 -16.72 -0.96
CA TYR A 100 11.28 -17.77 -1.90
C TYR A 100 10.56 -17.70 -3.24
N ALA A 101 9.30 -17.29 -3.25
CA ALA A 101 8.53 -17.05 -4.47
C ALA A 101 8.95 -15.76 -5.21
N GLY A 102 9.94 -15.02 -4.72
CA GLY A 102 10.50 -13.84 -5.36
C GLY A 102 9.77 -12.53 -5.06
N TRP A 103 8.86 -12.52 -4.08
CA TRP A 103 8.22 -11.31 -3.60
C TRP A 103 9.10 -10.57 -2.60
N THR A 104 9.08 -9.24 -2.66
CA THR A 104 9.94 -8.36 -1.87
C THR A 104 9.15 -7.57 -0.83
N GLY A 105 9.84 -7.20 0.24
CA GLY A 105 9.27 -6.48 1.37
C GLY A 105 8.85 -7.40 2.52
N THR A 106 8.01 -6.85 3.38
CA THR A 106 7.54 -7.47 4.62
C THR A 106 6.13 -8.03 4.41
N GLU A 107 5.08 -7.42 4.98
CA GLU A 107 3.69 -7.76 4.72
C GLU A 107 3.31 -7.63 3.24
N GLN A 108 3.93 -6.69 2.51
CA GLN A 108 3.76 -6.55 1.06
C GLN A 108 4.10 -7.85 0.33
N ALA A 109 5.15 -8.55 0.75
CA ALA A 109 5.53 -9.82 0.14
C ALA A 109 4.45 -10.88 0.38
N VAL A 110 3.87 -10.93 1.57
CA VAL A 110 2.81 -11.86 1.95
C VAL A 110 1.52 -11.59 1.18
N ILE A 111 1.10 -10.32 1.13
CA ILE A 111 -0.08 -9.89 0.38
C ILE A 111 0.12 -10.23 -1.11
N SER A 112 1.27 -9.88 -1.68
CA SER A 112 1.59 -10.20 -3.07
C SER A 112 1.57 -11.71 -3.33
N TYR A 113 2.18 -12.50 -2.44
CA TYR A 113 2.25 -13.95 -2.56
C TYR A 113 0.88 -14.62 -2.65
N TYR A 114 -0.08 -14.21 -1.82
CA TYR A 114 -1.42 -14.77 -1.86
C TYR A 114 -2.30 -14.14 -2.95
N MET A 115 -2.29 -12.82 -3.04
CA MET A 115 -3.23 -12.10 -3.89
C MET A 115 -2.87 -12.15 -5.37
N ALA A 116 -1.60 -12.33 -5.74
CA ALA A 116 -1.23 -12.48 -7.16
C ALA A 116 -1.99 -13.65 -7.84
N SER A 117 -2.25 -14.74 -7.11
CA SER A 117 -3.05 -15.87 -7.61
C SER A 117 -4.56 -15.61 -7.66
N ALA A 118 -5.05 -14.65 -6.86
CA ALA A 118 -6.46 -14.30 -6.75
C ALA A 118 -6.92 -13.28 -7.81
N LYS A 119 -6.02 -12.80 -8.67
CA LYS A 119 -6.28 -11.84 -9.76
C LYS A 119 -7.10 -10.60 -9.30
N PRO A 120 -6.62 -9.84 -8.32
CA PRO A 120 -7.32 -8.65 -7.83
C PRO A 120 -7.37 -7.55 -8.90
N ARG A 121 -8.21 -6.53 -8.67
CA ARG A 121 -8.11 -5.28 -9.42
C ARG A 121 -6.76 -4.62 -9.08
N LEU A 122 -5.95 -4.37 -10.10
CA LEU A 122 -4.65 -3.74 -9.95
C LEU A 122 -4.75 -2.28 -10.33
N TRP A 123 -4.64 -1.36 -9.37
CA TRP A 123 -4.53 0.05 -9.69
C TRP A 123 -3.11 0.39 -10.16
N THR A 124 -2.99 1.28 -11.13
CA THR A 124 -1.70 1.73 -11.69
C THR A 124 -1.67 3.26 -11.79
N GLU A 125 -0.66 3.80 -12.46
CA GLU A 125 -0.57 5.22 -12.82
C GLU A 125 -1.78 5.68 -13.65
N GLU A 126 -2.37 4.81 -14.47
CA GLU A 126 -3.60 5.10 -15.25
C GLU A 126 -4.82 5.38 -14.34
N ASP A 127 -4.78 4.89 -13.11
CA ASP A 127 -5.79 5.17 -12.08
C ASP A 127 -5.47 6.43 -11.26
N GLY A 128 -4.36 7.10 -11.55
CA GLY A 128 -3.92 8.31 -10.85
C GLY A 128 -3.13 8.04 -9.56
N ILE A 129 -2.54 6.84 -9.39
CA ILE A 129 -1.66 6.53 -8.26
C ILE A 129 -0.21 6.59 -8.71
N TYR A 130 0.55 7.53 -8.15
CA TYR A 130 1.95 7.75 -8.51
C TYR A 130 2.92 7.49 -7.35
N SER A 131 4.12 7.03 -7.69
CA SER A 131 5.25 7.01 -6.77
C SER A 131 6.03 8.31 -6.85
N ALA A 132 6.28 8.96 -5.71
CA ALA A 132 7.16 10.13 -5.64
C ALA A 132 8.60 9.85 -6.13
N ARG A 133 9.00 8.57 -6.19
CA ARG A 133 10.30 8.17 -6.76
C ARG A 133 10.34 8.28 -8.28
N LEU A 134 9.20 8.10 -8.95
CA LEU A 134 9.10 8.23 -10.41
C LEU A 134 9.02 9.69 -10.85
N LEU A 135 8.67 10.59 -9.93
CA LEU A 135 8.61 12.03 -10.15
C LEU A 135 9.93 12.73 -9.81
N GLU A 136 10.93 11.98 -9.34
CA GLU A 136 12.20 12.54 -8.93
C GLU A 136 13.14 12.75 -10.11
N ASP A 137 13.76 13.93 -10.15
CA ASP A 137 14.89 14.19 -11.01
C ASP A 137 16.16 13.51 -10.46
N PRO A 138 16.81 12.63 -11.23
CA PRO A 138 17.99 11.89 -10.75
C PRO A 138 19.24 12.75 -10.54
N VAL A 139 19.25 14.01 -11.03
CA VAL A 139 20.39 14.91 -10.96
C VAL A 139 20.35 15.76 -9.70
N ASP A 140 19.23 16.43 -9.43
CA ASP A 140 19.10 17.37 -8.31
C ASP A 140 18.17 16.90 -7.18
N LEU A 141 17.58 15.71 -7.33
CA LEU A 141 16.65 15.10 -6.38
C LEU A 141 15.41 15.97 -6.09
N SER A 142 15.10 16.92 -6.97
CA SER A 142 13.81 17.61 -6.98
C SER A 142 12.69 16.62 -7.30
N ILE A 143 11.48 16.92 -6.84
CA ILE A 143 10.31 16.11 -7.19
C ILE A 143 9.36 16.99 -7.98
N ALA A 144 9.19 16.63 -9.24
CA ALA A 144 8.27 17.30 -10.14
C ALA A 144 6.85 17.34 -9.56
N GLU A 145 6.09 18.37 -9.91
CA GLU A 145 4.66 18.40 -9.61
C GLU A 145 4.00 17.18 -10.26
N PRO A 146 3.11 16.47 -9.54
CA PRO A 146 2.48 15.29 -10.11
C PRO A 146 1.64 15.66 -11.34
N PRO A 147 1.46 14.72 -12.29
CA PRO A 147 0.58 14.90 -13.44
C PRO A 147 -0.83 15.36 -13.05
N SER A 148 -1.54 16.05 -13.96
CA SER A 148 -2.85 16.63 -13.64
C SER A 148 -3.96 15.60 -13.37
N ASP A 149 -3.75 14.35 -13.75
CA ASP A 149 -4.61 13.20 -13.44
C ASP A 149 -4.21 12.46 -12.16
N ALA A 150 -3.15 12.89 -11.47
CA ALA A 150 -2.78 12.33 -10.19
C ALA A 150 -3.86 12.55 -9.14
N ARG A 151 -4.18 11.47 -8.42
CA ARG A 151 -5.13 11.44 -7.31
C ARG A 151 -4.42 11.17 -5.99
N ILE A 152 -3.41 10.30 -6.03
CA ILE A 152 -2.59 9.94 -4.88
C ILE A 152 -1.12 9.90 -5.28
N VAL A 153 -0.26 10.52 -4.48
CA VAL A 153 1.20 10.37 -4.58
C VAL A 153 1.73 9.69 -3.33
N SER A 154 2.36 8.53 -3.50
CA SER A 154 2.99 7.75 -2.44
C SER A 154 4.45 8.16 -2.24
N PHE A 155 4.85 8.43 -1.00
CA PHE A 155 6.25 8.70 -0.62
C PHE A 155 6.98 7.48 -0.06
N HIS A 156 6.45 6.27 -0.30
CA HIS A 156 6.99 5.03 0.26
C HIS A 156 8.53 4.93 0.16
N GLY A 157 9.19 4.64 1.29
CA GLY A 157 10.63 4.49 1.38
C GLY A 157 11.29 5.48 2.32
N LYS A 158 12.37 6.14 1.85
CA LYS A 158 13.21 7.02 2.68
C LYS A 158 12.70 8.46 2.75
N ARG A 159 11.74 8.83 1.91
CA ARG A 159 11.20 10.20 1.87
C ARG A 159 9.98 10.27 2.74
N ASP A 160 9.84 11.40 3.42
CA ASP A 160 8.68 11.69 4.23
C ASP A 160 8.12 13.04 3.74
N PRO A 161 6.83 13.12 3.35
CA PRO A 161 6.22 14.38 2.95
C PRO A 161 6.25 15.44 4.06
N ALA A 162 6.49 15.07 5.33
CA ALA A 162 6.70 16.00 6.44
C ALA A 162 8.13 16.57 6.53
N ASP A 163 9.10 16.05 5.76
CA ASP A 163 10.47 16.56 5.78
C ASP A 163 10.56 17.96 5.16
N ARG A 164 11.01 18.95 5.95
CA ARG A 164 11.15 20.35 5.52
C ARG A 164 12.11 20.52 4.34
N ASP A 165 13.14 19.69 4.22
CA ASP A 165 14.06 19.78 3.09
C ASP A 165 13.44 19.19 1.81
N LEU A 166 12.47 18.29 1.96
CA LEU A 166 11.69 17.80 0.83
C LEU A 166 10.77 18.89 0.27
N HIS A 167 10.17 19.72 1.13
CA HIS A 167 9.35 20.87 0.71
C HIS A 167 10.12 21.89 -0.12
N LYS A 168 11.43 22.06 0.12
CA LYS A 168 12.29 22.92 -0.72
C LYS A 168 12.49 22.33 -2.12
N ARG A 169 12.58 21.00 -2.21
CA ARG A 169 12.80 20.23 -3.46
C ARG A 169 11.52 19.90 -4.21
N ALA A 170 10.37 20.04 -3.54
CA ALA A 170 9.05 19.76 -4.07
C ALA A 170 8.05 20.82 -3.57
N PRO A 171 8.14 22.08 -4.06
CA PRO A 171 7.35 23.20 -3.52
C PRO A 171 5.82 22.99 -3.61
N TRP A 172 5.36 22.11 -4.50
CA TRP A 172 3.96 21.74 -4.62
C TRP A 172 3.43 21.00 -3.39
N LEU A 173 4.29 20.37 -2.56
CA LEU A 173 3.89 19.70 -1.33
C LEU A 173 3.12 20.64 -0.39
N SER A 174 3.54 21.89 -0.28
CA SER A 174 2.88 22.90 0.55
C SER A 174 1.41 23.16 0.16
N LYS A 175 0.99 22.79 -1.06
CA LYS A 175 -0.40 22.89 -1.50
C LYS A 175 -1.29 21.79 -0.89
N PHE A 176 -0.69 20.65 -0.52
CA PHE A 176 -1.41 19.43 -0.15
C PHE A 176 -1.02 18.85 1.23
N TRP A 177 0.09 19.31 1.82
CA TRP A 177 0.63 18.84 3.10
C TRP A 177 0.92 20.03 4.02
N GLY A 178 0.11 20.16 5.07
CA GLY A 178 0.14 21.27 6.03
C GLY A 178 0.67 20.87 7.40
#